data_AF-A0A967SX64-F1
#
_entry.id   AF-A0A967SX64-F1
#
_cell.length_a   1.000
_cell.length_b   1.000
_cell.length_c   1.000
_cell.angle_alpha   90.00
_cell.angle_beta   90.00
_cell.angle_gamma   90.00
#
_symmetry.space_group_name_H-M   'P 1'
#
loop_
_entity.id
_entity.type
_entity.pdbx_description
1 polymer ?
#
loop_
_entity_poly.entity_id
_entity_poly.type
_entity_poly.pdbx_seq_one_letter_code
_entity_poly.pdbx_strand_id
1 'polypeptide(L)' 'SHFLSWARILGKEYQQFLKTIEENQQTLIDEYGATNPAEFFAVVTELFFEKPKGLKSNYPQLYNQLREFYQQDPAQYYTS' A
#
# COMPACT_ATOMS: atom_id res chain seq x y z
N SER A 1 3.96 -19.96 -6.44
CA SER A 1 3.43 -19.05 -7.49
C SER A 1 3.38 -17.64 -6.94
N HIS A 2 3.78 -16.64 -7.74
CA HIS A 2 3.89 -15.22 -7.36
C HIS A 2 2.60 -14.65 -6.75
N PHE A 3 1.44 -15.07 -7.27
CA PHE A 3 0.11 -14.68 -6.81
C PHE A 3 -0.17 -15.00 -5.33
N LEU A 4 0.27 -16.17 -4.84
CA LEU A 4 0.05 -16.57 -3.44
C LEU A 4 0.91 -15.75 -2.47
N SER A 5 2.11 -15.34 -2.90
CA SER A 5 2.99 -14.48 -2.10
C SER A 5 2.39 -13.08 -1.97
N TRP A 6 1.93 -12.53 -3.09
CA TRP A 6 1.28 -11.21 -3.16
C TRP A 6 0.01 -11.15 -2.29
N ALA A 7 -0.91 -12.10 -2.45
CA ALA A 7 -2.15 -12.12 -1.68
C ALA A 7 -1.90 -12.24 -0.16
N ARG A 8 -0.86 -12.99 0.23
CA ARG A 8 -0.44 -13.11 1.62
C ARG A 8 0.13 -11.81 2.17
N ILE A 9 0.97 -11.10 1.40
CA ILE A 9 1.54 -9.84 1.84
C ILE A 9 0.45 -8.77 1.91
N LEU A 10 -0.40 -8.64 0.88
CA LEU A 10 -1.52 -7.70 0.89
C LEU A 10 -2.46 -7.96 2.08
N GLY A 11 -2.78 -9.23 2.35
CA GLY A 11 -3.58 -9.60 3.51
C GLY A 11 -2.91 -9.23 4.84
N LYS A 12 -1.60 -9.43 4.97
CA LYS A 12 -0.84 -9.03 6.17
C LYS A 12 -0.84 -7.51 6.36
N GLU A 13 -0.58 -6.75 5.30
CA GLU A 13 -0.58 -5.28 5.33
C GLU A 13 -1.96 -4.73 5.65
N TYR A 14 -3.03 -5.33 5.11
CA TYR A 14 -4.41 -4.98 5.45
C TYR A 14 -4.71 -5.22 6.93
N GLN A 15 -4.33 -6.38 7.49
CA GLN A 15 -4.51 -6.66 8.92
C GLN A 15 -3.72 -5.69 9.81
N GLN A 16 -2.52 -5.29 9.40
CA GLN A 16 -1.73 -4.30 10.13
C GLN A 16 -2.40 -2.92 10.07
N PHE A 17 -2.92 -2.54 8.91
CA PHE A 17 -3.64 -1.28 8.73
C PHE A 17 -4.90 -1.19 9.60
N LEU A 18 -5.70 -2.28 9.67
CA LEU A 18 -6.86 -2.31 10.57
C LEU A 18 -6.48 -2.05 12.03
N LYS A 19 -5.37 -2.62 12.52
CA LYS A 19 -4.86 -2.36 13.87
C LYS A 19 -4.47 -0.89 14.07
N THR A 20 -3.80 -0.30 13.08
CA THR A 20 -3.44 1.13 13.12
C THR A 20 -4.68 2.02 13.25
N ILE A 21 -5.77 1.69 12.55
CA ILE A 21 -7.06 2.38 12.69
C ILE A 21 -7.69 2.16 14.08
N GLU A 22 -7.74 0.91 14.56
CA GLU A 22 -8.25 0.59 15.90
C GLU A 22 -7.50 1.33 17.02
N GLU A 23 -6.19 1.50 16.87
CA GLU A 23 -5.33 2.22 17.81
C GLU A 23 -5.38 3.75 17.64
N ASN A 24 -6.20 4.29 16.73
CA ASN A 24 -6.26 5.71 16.34
C ASN A 24 -4.88 6.30 15.99
N GLN A 25 -4.01 5.48 15.41
CA GLN A 25 -2.69 5.92 14.95
C GLN A 25 -2.81 6.63 13.61
N GLN A 26 -2.07 7.72 13.45
CA GLN A 26 -2.03 8.44 12.19
C GLN A 26 -1.38 7.58 11.09
N THR A 27 -2.03 7.54 9.93
CA THR A 27 -1.64 6.73 8.77
C THR A 27 -1.74 7.55 7.48
N LEU A 28 -0.92 7.20 6.47
CA LEU A 28 -1.02 7.80 5.13
C LEU A 28 -2.20 7.23 4.33
N ILE A 29 -2.60 6.00 4.65
CA ILE A 29 -3.67 5.25 4.00
C ILE A 29 -5.01 5.77 4.54
N ASP A 30 -5.89 6.18 3.63
CA ASP A 30 -7.23 6.66 3.95
C ASP A 30 -8.04 5.58 4.69
N GLU A 31 -8.77 5.98 5.73
CA GLU A 31 -9.60 5.09 6.56
C GLU A 31 -10.65 4.34 5.75
N TYR A 32 -11.07 4.90 4.60
CA TYR A 32 -11.97 4.20 3.66
C TYR A 32 -11.41 2.85 3.22
N GLY A 33 -10.09 2.70 3.16
CA GLY A 33 -9.41 1.44 2.90
C GLY A 33 -9.72 0.34 3.93
N ALA A 34 -10.27 0.67 5.11
CA ALA A 34 -10.60 -0.29 6.16
C ALA A 34 -11.94 -1.00 5.90
N THR A 35 -12.69 -0.55 4.89
CA THR A 35 -14.01 -1.09 4.54
C THR A 35 -13.93 -2.57 4.15
N ASN A 36 -13.01 -2.92 3.27
CA ASN A 36 -12.73 -4.30 2.85
C ASN A 36 -11.36 -4.38 2.12
N PRO A 37 -10.83 -5.59 1.85
CA PRO A 37 -9.55 -5.73 1.16
C PRO A 37 -9.48 -5.14 -0.26
N ALA A 38 -10.61 -5.01 -0.96
CA ALA A 38 -10.64 -4.41 -2.29
C ALA A 38 -10.50 -2.88 -2.22
N GLU A 39 -11.18 -2.23 -1.28
CA GLU A 39 -10.99 -0.79 -1.02
C GLU A 39 -9.58 -0.49 -0.52
N PHE A 40 -9.03 -1.33 0.37
CA PHE A 40 -7.63 -1.21 0.76
C PHE A 40 -6.70 -1.22 -0.45
N PHE A 41 -6.90 -2.19 -1.37
CA PHE A 41 -6.11 -2.28 -2.58
C PHE A 41 -6.27 -1.05 -3.49
N ALA A 42 -7.48 -0.52 -3.64
CA ALA A 42 -7.74 0.69 -4.42
C ALA A 42 -6.99 1.90 -3.83
N VAL A 43 -7.14 2.15 -2.52
CA VAL A 43 -6.50 3.28 -1.82
C VAL A 43 -4.97 3.20 -1.90
N VAL A 44 -4.38 2.02 -1.70
CA VAL A 44 -2.91 1.89 -1.76
C VAL A 44 -2.39 1.97 -3.20
N THR A 45 -3.21 1.63 -4.19
CA THR A 45 -2.91 1.83 -5.61
C THR A 45 -2.92 3.31 -5.96
N GLU A 46 -3.91 4.08 -5.51
CA GLU A 46 -3.94 5.54 -5.69
C GLU A 46 -2.70 6.19 -5.05
N LEU A 47 -2.39 5.85 -3.80
CA LEU A 47 -1.18 6.34 -3.12
C LEU A 47 0.11 5.98 -3.86
N PHE A 48 0.16 4.83 -4.52
CA PHE A 48 1.33 4.39 -5.27
C PHE A 48 1.61 5.29 -6.48
N PHE A 49 0.58 5.81 -7.14
CA PHE A 49 0.75 6.72 -8.28
C PHE A 49 0.78 8.20 -7.89
N GLU A 50 -0.02 8.60 -6.91
CA GLU A 50 -0.15 10.01 -6.52
C GLU A 50 0.92 10.46 -5.52
N LYS A 51 1.25 9.61 -4.54
CA LYS A 51 2.19 9.92 -3.44
C LYS A 51 3.25 8.82 -3.26
N PRO A 52 3.95 8.38 -4.33
CA PRO A 52 4.83 7.21 -4.29
C PRO A 52 5.96 7.32 -3.26
N LYS A 53 6.56 8.52 -3.12
CA LYS A 53 7.66 8.74 -2.15
C LYS A 53 7.17 8.62 -0.70
N GLY A 54 5.96 9.12 -0.42
CA GLY A 54 5.31 8.98 0.89
C GLY A 54 4.98 7.53 1.19
N LEU A 55 4.40 6.81 0.22
CA LEU A 55 4.09 5.39 0.37
C LEU A 55 5.36 4.56 0.58
N LYS A 56 6.43 4.80 -0.19
CA LYS A 56 7.73 4.12 -0.05
C LYS A 56 8.38 4.34 1.31
N SER A 57 8.25 5.55 1.88
CA SER A 57 8.83 5.88 3.18
C SER A 57 8.08 5.25 4.35
N ASN A 58 6.74 5.25 4.31
CA ASN A 58 5.92 4.79 5.43
C ASN A 58 5.59 3.30 5.35
N TYR A 59 5.45 2.74 4.15
CA TYR A 59 5.07 1.36 3.89
C TYR A 59 6.00 0.72 2.84
N PRO A 60 7.30 0.56 3.12
CA PRO A 60 8.28 0.10 2.13
C PRO A 60 8.00 -1.32 1.59
N GLN A 61 7.46 -2.22 2.42
CA GLN A 61 7.10 -3.58 1.99
C GLN A 61 5.91 -3.56 1.01
N LEU A 62 4.86 -2.81 1.34
CA LEU A 62 3.70 -2.62 0.48
C LEU A 62 4.07 -1.93 -0.84
N TYR A 63 4.91 -0.88 -0.78
CA TYR A 63 5.41 -0.21 -1.98
C TYR A 63 6.14 -1.16 -2.92
N ASN A 64 7.02 -2.01 -2.38
CA ASN A 64 7.77 -2.98 -3.19
C ASN A 64 6.84 -4.00 -3.85
N GLN A 65 5.78 -4.44 -3.16
CA GLN A 65 4.79 -5.34 -3.77
C GLN A 65 4.01 -4.67 -4.90
N LEU A 66 3.61 -3.41 -4.74
CA LEU A 66 2.91 -2.67 -5.80
C LEU A 66 3.85 -2.39 -6.99
N ARG A 67 5.13 -2.12 -6.73
CA ARG A 67 6.16 -2.01 -7.77
C ARG A 67 6.32 -3.32 -8.55
N GLU A 68 6.40 -4.46 -7.87
CA GLU A 68 6.47 -5.78 -8.52
C GLU A 68 5.17 -6.12 -9.28
N PHE A 69 4.01 -5.70 -8.78
CA PHE A 69 2.71 -5.93 -9.43
C PHE A 69 2.54 -5.08 -10.69
N TYR A 70 2.76 -3.77 -10.61
CA TYR A 70 2.59 -2.83 -11.73
C TYR A 70 3.81 -2.74 -12.66
N GLN A 71 4.94 -3.35 -12.27
CA GLN A 71 6.23 -3.27 -12.99
C GLN A 71 6.67 -1.81 -13.23
N GLN A 72 6.41 -0.95 -12.26
CA GLN A 72 6.62 0.50 -12.32
C GLN A 72 7.27 1.00 -11.02
N ASP A 73 8.04 2.07 -11.10
CA ASP A 73 8.60 2.75 -9.91
C ASP A 73 8.26 4.25 -9.97
N PRO A 74 7.01 4.65 -9.62
CA PRO A 74 6.61 6.05 -9.70
C PRO A 74 7.38 6.97 -8.75
N ALA A 75 8.09 6.43 -7.75
CA ALA A 75 8.97 7.23 -6.91
C ALA A 75 10.19 7.77 -7.67
N GLN A 76 10.51 7.21 -8.85
CA GLN A 76 11.60 7.63 -9.71
C GLN A 76 11.17 8.58 -10.85
N TYR A 77 9.86 8.76 -11.10
CA TYR A 77 9.37 9.53 -12.26
C TYR A 77 9.75 11.00 -12.24
N TYR A 78 9.88 11.58 -11.04
CA TYR A 78 10.27 12.97 -10.84
C TYR A 78 11.57 13.01 -10.05
N THR A 79 12.66 12.79 -10.78
CA THR A 79 14.02 13.08 -10.37
C THR A 79 14.50 14.22 -11.26
N SER A 80 14.42 15.46 -10.77
CA SER A 80 15.14 16.60 -11.32
C SER A 80 16.44 16.80 -10.55
#